data_AF-X0TBH6-F1
#
_entry.id   AF-X0TBH6-F1
#
_cell.length_a   1.000
_cell.length_b   1.000
_cell.length_c   1.000
_cell.angle_alpha   90.00
_cell.angle_beta   90.00
_cell.angle_gamma   90.00
#
_symmetry.space_group_name_H-M   'P 1'
#
loop_
_entity.id
_entity.type
_entity.pdbx_description
1 polymer ?
#
loop_
_entity_poly.entity_id
_entity_poly.type
_entity_poly.pdbx_seq_one_letter_code
_entity_poly.pdbx_strand_id
1 'polypeptide(L)'
;MTVEAGTQAYIQYTGTGSRVFYEYGFVMLDDSVVYVLVDGQPTEVTLQENGVVFDPAPVLDAVILIYRITDITQLADFQSFEAFHGVKTEDALDKLILLKQEAAVFRAQMNLLANHKLDRVTIENDKGTDADIFYWNELEAGVFGGEVTQQMPNAGEVVAKPEDFAYFQ
;
A
#
# COMPACT_ATOMS: atom_id res chain seq x y z
N MET A 1 -12.07 9.03 -6.18
CA MET A 1 -10.85 9.81 -6.41
C MET A 1 -9.81 8.82 -6.91
N THR A 2 -9.21 9.05 -8.07
CA THR A 2 -8.17 8.15 -8.60
C THR A 2 -6.84 8.80 -8.27
N VAL A 3 -6.09 8.22 -7.33
CA VAL A 3 -4.71 8.62 -7.06
C VAL A 3 -3.86 8.03 -8.18
N GLU A 4 -3.62 8.81 -9.24
CA GLU A 4 -2.61 8.48 -10.23
C GLU A 4 -1.24 8.86 -9.68
N ALA A 5 -0.40 7.87 -9.36
CA ALA A 5 1.04 8.11 -9.25
C ALA A 5 1.60 8.38 -10.66
N GLY A 6 1.62 9.65 -11.05
CA GLY A 6 2.18 10.10 -12.34
C GLY A 6 3.71 9.96 -12.45
N THR A 7 4.40 9.58 -11.37
CA THR A 7 5.87 9.50 -11.31
C THR A 7 6.33 8.14 -10.77
N GLN A 8 7.33 7.55 -11.44
CA GLN A 8 7.92 6.27 -11.02
C GLN A 8 8.70 6.46 -9.71
N ALA A 9 8.59 5.53 -8.77
CA ALA A 9 9.34 5.58 -7.49
C ALA A 9 10.79 5.10 -7.62
N TYR A 10 11.29 4.99 -8.85
CA TYR A 10 12.65 4.55 -9.14
C TYR A 10 13.17 5.09 -10.45
N ILE A 11 14.49 5.08 -10.58
CA ILE A 11 15.18 5.36 -11.83
C ILE A 11 16.40 4.45 -11.98
N GLN A 12 16.70 4.09 -13.22
CA GLN A 12 17.85 3.28 -13.57
C GLN A 12 18.82 4.10 -14.41
N TYR A 13 20.11 4.02 -14.08
CA TYR A 13 21.21 4.58 -14.85
C TYR A 13 22.24 3.51 -15.20
N THR A 14 23.07 3.83 -16.18
CA THR A 14 24.27 3.07 -16.53
C THR A 14 25.49 3.87 -16.14
N GLY A 15 26.41 3.25 -15.39
CA GLY A 15 27.65 3.85 -14.94
C GLY A 15 28.55 4.21 -16.12
N THR A 16 29.18 5.38 -16.05
CA THR A 16 30.07 5.87 -17.11
C THR A 16 31.55 5.77 -16.75
N GLY A 17 31.90 5.24 -15.57
CA GLY A 17 33.27 5.22 -15.05
C GLY A 17 33.81 6.59 -14.60
N SER A 18 33.03 7.66 -14.75
CA SER A 18 33.48 9.05 -14.52
C SER A 18 32.41 9.97 -13.94
N ARG A 19 31.13 9.70 -14.17
CA ARG A 19 30.02 10.47 -13.63
C ARG A 19 29.74 10.05 -12.19
N VAL A 20 29.76 11.02 -11.29
CA VAL A 20 29.52 10.82 -9.86
C VAL A 20 28.11 11.18 -9.41
N PHE A 21 27.42 12.08 -10.11
CA PHE A 21 26.10 12.59 -9.71
C PHE A 21 24.97 12.04 -10.59
N TYR A 22 23.92 11.53 -9.95
CA TYR A 22 22.71 10.99 -10.59
C TYR A 22 21.47 11.59 -9.92
N GLU A 23 20.54 12.12 -10.71
CA GLU A 23 19.31 12.75 -10.21
C GLU A 23 18.27 11.69 -9.81
N TYR A 24 17.35 12.04 -8.90
CA TYR A 24 16.31 11.09 -8.46
C TYR A 24 15.30 10.75 -9.57
N GLY A 25 15.00 11.70 -10.47
CA GLY A 25 13.97 11.51 -11.50
C GLY A 25 12.54 11.38 -10.96
N PHE A 26 12.35 11.49 -9.65
CA PHE A 26 11.08 11.45 -8.94
C PHE A 26 11.02 12.48 -7.81
N VAL A 27 9.81 12.75 -7.33
CA VAL A 27 9.58 13.67 -6.21
C VAL A 27 9.84 12.93 -4.89
N MET A 28 10.66 13.49 -4.02
CA MET A 28 10.87 12.97 -2.67
C MET A 28 9.66 13.27 -1.79
N LEU A 29 9.24 12.30 -0.99
CA LEU A 29 8.25 12.50 0.07
C LEU A 29 8.98 12.74 1.40
N ASP A 30 8.37 13.54 2.28
CA ASP A 30 8.98 13.90 3.57
C ASP A 30 9.27 12.69 4.47
N ASP A 31 8.50 11.60 4.33
CA ASP A 31 8.65 10.36 5.11
C ASP A 31 9.40 9.25 4.36
N SER A 32 10.06 9.57 3.25
CA SER A 32 10.74 8.60 2.40
C SER A 32 12.26 8.62 2.53
N VAL A 33 12.86 7.46 2.35
CA VAL A 33 14.32 7.25 2.35
C VAL A 33 14.77 6.84 0.95
N VAL A 34 15.97 7.27 0.54
CA VAL A 34 16.57 6.84 -0.72
C VAL A 34 17.36 5.57 -0.52
N TYR A 35 17.19 4.60 -1.42
CA TYR A 35 17.96 3.37 -1.44
C TYR A 35 18.63 3.17 -2.80
N VAL A 36 19.91 2.80 -2.80
CA VAL A 36 20.71 2.69 -4.03
C VAL A 36 21.34 1.31 -4.14
N LEU A 37 21.16 0.69 -5.31
CA LEU A 37 21.84 -0.54 -5.70
C LEU A 37 22.79 -0.26 -6.87
N VAL A 38 24.00 -0.80 -6.80
CA VAL A 38 24.92 -0.88 -7.94
C VAL A 38 25.19 -2.35 -8.23
N ASP A 39 24.86 -2.80 -9.43
CA ASP A 39 24.94 -4.22 -9.84
C ASP A 39 24.20 -5.16 -8.86
N GLY A 40 23.07 -4.69 -8.34
CA GLY A 40 22.24 -5.42 -7.39
C GLY A 40 22.76 -5.42 -5.95
N GLN A 41 23.84 -4.71 -5.63
CA GLN A 41 24.39 -4.61 -4.28
C GLN A 41 24.08 -3.25 -3.64
N PRO A 42 23.63 -3.22 -2.37
CA PRO A 42 23.44 -1.98 -1.62
C PRO A 42 24.72 -1.16 -1.59
N THR A 43 24.63 0.10 -1.99
CA THR A 43 25.78 1.00 -2.09
C THR A 43 25.53 2.27 -1.31
N GLU A 44 26.46 2.63 -0.42
CA GLU A 44 26.41 3.90 0.29
C GLU A 44 26.73 5.06 -0.65
N VAL A 45 25.94 6.12 -0.55
CA VAL A 45 26.05 7.33 -1.38
C VAL A 45 25.83 8.56 -0.52
N THR A 46 26.35 9.70 -0.97
CA THR A 46 25.99 10.99 -0.36
C THR A 46 24.69 11.48 -0.98
N LEU A 47 23.66 11.63 -0.16
CA LEU A 47 22.37 12.18 -0.59
C LEU A 47 22.45 13.70 -0.74
N GLN A 48 21.88 14.22 -1.82
CA GLN A 48 21.68 15.63 -2.06
C GLN A 48 20.19 15.93 -2.27
N GLU A 49 19.84 17.21 -2.36
CA GLU A 49 18.45 17.67 -2.51
C GLU A 49 17.75 17.05 -3.73
N ASN A 50 18.47 16.85 -4.84
CA ASN A 50 17.92 16.40 -6.11
C ASN A 50 18.56 15.12 -6.68
N GLY A 51 19.45 14.47 -5.94
CA GLY A 51 20.14 13.27 -6.44
C GLY A 51 21.12 12.66 -5.46
N VAL A 52 21.86 11.66 -5.94
CA VAL A 52 22.90 10.95 -5.19
C VAL A 52 24.27 11.22 -5.79
N VAL A 53 25.29 11.29 -4.92
CA VAL A 53 26.70 11.39 -5.30
C VAL A 53 27.45 10.15 -4.87
N PHE A 54 28.15 9.55 -5.82
CA PHE A 54 29.08 8.44 -5.62
C PHE A 54 30.52 8.92 -5.45
N ASP A 55 31.23 8.36 -4.48
CA ASP A 55 32.67 8.54 -4.30
C ASP A 55 33.31 7.20 -3.88
N PRO A 56 33.94 6.44 -4.80
CA PRO A 56 34.30 6.79 -6.19
C PRO A 56 33.15 6.64 -7.20
N ALA A 57 33.32 7.19 -8.41
CA ALA A 57 32.36 7.03 -9.51
C ALA A 57 32.08 5.54 -9.83
N PRO A 58 30.83 5.15 -10.13
CA PRO A 58 30.52 3.78 -10.53
C PRO A 58 31.27 3.38 -11.79
N VAL A 59 31.71 2.13 -11.85
CA VAL A 59 32.45 1.60 -13.00
C VAL A 59 31.63 1.69 -14.29
N LEU A 60 32.32 1.69 -15.43
CA LEU A 60 31.67 1.70 -16.74
C LEU A 60 30.72 0.48 -16.86
N ASP A 61 29.53 0.72 -17.38
CA ASP A 61 28.46 -0.27 -17.59
C ASP A 61 27.81 -0.84 -16.32
N ALA A 62 28.17 -0.34 -15.12
CA ALA A 62 27.48 -0.72 -13.88
C ALA A 62 26.00 -0.33 -13.94
N VAL A 63 25.11 -1.21 -13.49
CA VAL A 63 23.68 -0.93 -13.39
C VAL A 63 23.41 -0.24 -12.06
N ILE A 64 23.05 1.04 -12.13
CA ILE A 64 22.73 1.86 -10.96
C ILE A 64 21.21 1.94 -10.87
N LEU A 65 20.66 1.57 -9.73
CA LEU A 65 19.24 1.66 -9.45
C LEU A 65 19.04 2.51 -8.20
N ILE A 66 18.23 3.56 -8.32
CA ILE A 66 17.91 4.49 -7.24
C ILE A 66 16.42 4.39 -6.97
N TYR A 67 16.07 4.19 -5.71
CA TYR A 67 14.72 3.92 -5.25
C TYR A 67 14.32 4.88 -4.16
N ARG A 68 13.03 5.22 -4.12
CA ARG A 68 12.38 5.75 -2.93
C ARG A 68 11.79 4.58 -2.14
N ILE A 69 12.13 4.49 -0.86
CA ILE A 69 11.51 3.57 0.11
C ILE A 69 10.63 4.40 1.02
N THR A 70 9.35 4.04 1.08
CA THR A 70 8.42 4.57 2.07
C THR A 70 8.11 3.49 3.10
N ASP A 71 8.26 3.82 4.38
CA ASP A 71 8.02 2.86 5.45
C ASP A 71 6.54 2.47 5.52
N ILE A 72 6.29 1.17 5.74
CA ILE A 72 4.97 0.62 6.05
C ILE A 72 4.67 0.93 7.52
N THR A 73 4.30 2.18 7.79
CA THR A 73 3.85 2.61 9.11
C THR A 73 2.35 2.87 9.10
N GLN A 74 1.70 2.48 10.19
CA GLN A 74 0.33 2.87 10.46
C GLN A 74 0.33 4.35 10.86
N LEU A 75 -0.32 5.21 10.06
CA LEU A 75 -0.41 6.65 10.34
C LEU A 75 -1.24 6.98 11.58
N ALA A 76 -2.03 6.01 12.04
CA ALA A 76 -3.13 6.23 12.94
C ALA A 76 -3.43 4.97 13.75
N ASP A 77 -3.23 5.02 15.06
CA ASP A 77 -3.86 4.04 15.95
C ASP A 77 -5.38 4.32 16.00
N PHE A 78 -6.16 3.28 15.72
CA PHE A 78 -7.61 3.31 15.87
C PHE A 78 -7.95 2.83 17.28
N GLN A 79 -8.56 3.71 18.08
CA GLN A 79 -9.04 3.33 19.41
C GLN A 79 -10.47 2.79 19.31
N SER A 80 -10.81 1.82 20.16
CA SER A 80 -12.19 1.34 20.24
C SER A 80 -13.12 2.49 20.63
N PHE A 81 -14.23 2.64 19.90
CA PHE A 81 -15.21 3.71 20.07
C PHE A 81 -14.71 5.14 19.75
N GLU A 82 -13.56 5.28 19.08
CA GLU A 82 -13.15 6.56 18.49
C GLU A 82 -14.17 6.99 17.42
N ALA A 83 -14.54 8.28 17.43
CA ALA A 83 -15.39 8.83 16.38
C ALA A 83 -14.66 8.78 15.04
N PHE A 84 -15.36 8.39 13.97
CA PHE A 84 -14.78 8.30 12.63
C PHE A 84 -14.25 9.67 12.18
N HIS A 85 -12.93 9.77 12.01
CA HIS A 85 -12.28 10.97 11.51
C HIS A 85 -11.98 10.81 10.02
N GLY A 86 -12.80 11.43 9.17
CA GLY A 86 -12.74 11.26 7.71
C GLY A 86 -11.35 11.56 7.11
N VAL A 87 -10.74 12.69 7.48
CA VAL A 87 -9.43 13.12 6.96
C VAL A 87 -8.33 12.10 7.32
N LYS A 88 -8.14 11.81 8.62
CA LYS A 88 -7.22 10.78 9.13
C LYS A 88 -7.38 9.42 8.43
N THR A 89 -8.62 9.02 8.15
CA THR A 89 -8.90 7.74 7.48
C THR A 89 -8.58 7.78 5.99
N GLU A 90 -8.86 8.90 5.33
CA GLU A 90 -8.49 9.11 3.94
C GLU A 90 -6.96 9.12 3.78
N ASP A 91 -6.23 9.89 4.59
CA ASP A 91 -4.76 9.96 4.53
C ASP A 91 -4.13 8.55 4.70
N ALA A 92 -4.70 7.74 5.60
CA ALA A 92 -4.29 6.35 5.78
C ALA A 92 -4.57 5.48 4.56
N LEU A 93 -5.71 5.65 3.90
CA LEU A 93 -6.06 4.93 2.68
C LEU A 93 -5.19 5.36 1.49
N ASP A 94 -4.92 6.65 1.35
CA ASP A 94 -4.08 7.19 0.27
C ASP A 94 -2.63 6.71 0.41
N LYS A 95 -2.08 6.68 1.63
CA LYS A 95 -0.76 6.07 1.87
C LYS A 95 -0.74 4.58 1.52
N LEU A 96 -1.78 3.82 1.85
CA LEU A 96 -1.87 2.40 1.48
C LEU A 96 -1.94 2.21 -0.05
N ILE A 97 -2.65 3.09 -0.75
CA ILE A 97 -2.70 3.06 -2.22
C ILE A 97 -1.33 3.39 -2.83
N LEU A 98 -0.63 4.38 -2.29
CA LEU A 98 0.72 4.75 -2.73
C LEU A 98 1.70 3.59 -2.52
N LEU A 99 1.72 2.99 -1.34
CA LEU A 99 2.55 1.81 -1.05
C LEU A 99 2.22 0.64 -1.98
N LYS A 100 0.93 0.43 -2.30
CA LYS A 100 0.51 -0.59 -3.27
C LYS A 100 1.02 -0.29 -4.68
N GLN A 101 1.05 0.98 -5.10
CA GLN A 101 1.55 1.38 -6.41
C GLN A 101 3.08 1.26 -6.48
N GLU A 102 3.80 1.66 -5.44
CA GLU A 102 5.25 1.43 -5.32
C GLU A 102 5.57 -0.07 -5.37
N ALA A 103 4.83 -0.87 -4.59
CA ALA A 103 4.92 -2.32 -4.59
C ALA A 103 4.60 -2.92 -5.98
N ALA A 104 3.58 -2.44 -6.69
CA ALA A 104 3.22 -2.93 -8.02
C ALA A 104 4.31 -2.67 -9.06
N VAL A 105 4.97 -1.51 -8.99
CA VAL A 105 6.10 -1.16 -9.88
C VAL A 105 7.33 -2.06 -9.58
N PHE A 106 7.52 -2.46 -8.32
CA PHE A 106 8.63 -3.30 -7.89
C PHE A 106 8.46 -4.81 -8.11
N ARG A 107 7.32 -5.28 -8.63
CA ARG A 107 6.90 -6.67 -8.45
C ARG A 107 7.01 -7.05 -6.96
N ALA A 108 6.24 -6.39 -6.12
CA ALA A 108 5.67 -7.10 -5.00
C ALA A 108 4.85 -8.24 -5.62
N GLN A 109 5.49 -9.40 -5.77
CA GLN A 109 4.83 -10.69 -5.87
C GLN A 109 4.17 -10.95 -4.51
N MET A 110 3.28 -10.04 -4.10
CA MET A 110 2.38 -10.24 -3.00
C MET A 110 1.08 -10.68 -3.65
N ASN A 111 0.84 -11.98 -3.58
CA ASN A 111 -0.46 -12.52 -3.92
C ASN A 111 -1.37 -12.26 -2.74
N LEU A 112 -2.42 -11.47 -2.98
CA LEU A 112 -3.49 -11.27 -2.03
C LEU A 112 -4.65 -12.17 -2.43
N LEU A 113 -4.99 -13.11 -1.56
CA LEU A 113 -6.17 -13.95 -1.71
C LEU A 113 -7.19 -13.58 -0.64
N ALA A 114 -8.42 -13.27 -1.06
CA ALA A 114 -9.52 -13.10 -0.14
C ALA A 114 -10.12 -14.48 0.17
N ASN A 115 -9.90 -14.96 1.40
CA ASN A 115 -10.46 -16.21 1.89
C ASN A 115 -11.66 -15.91 2.80
N HIS A 116 -12.85 -16.21 2.30
CA HIS A 116 -14.11 -15.97 3.00
C HIS A 116 -14.39 -17.10 4.00
N LYS A 117 -14.55 -16.74 5.28
CA LYS A 117 -15.04 -17.61 6.36
C LYS A 117 -16.42 -17.12 6.79
N LEU A 118 -17.09 -17.89 7.66
CA LEU A 118 -18.41 -17.53 8.17
C LEU A 118 -18.41 -16.24 9.01
N ASP A 119 -17.33 -15.97 9.72
CA ASP A 119 -17.21 -14.90 10.71
C ASP A 119 -16.30 -13.74 10.25
N ARG A 120 -15.55 -13.93 9.17
CA ARG A 120 -14.57 -12.95 8.67
C ARG A 120 -14.13 -13.23 7.24
N VAL A 121 -13.49 -12.25 6.62
CA VAL A 121 -12.64 -12.42 5.45
C VAL A 121 -11.18 -12.29 5.88
N THR A 122 -10.39 -13.32 5.62
CA THR A 122 -8.92 -13.23 5.77
C THR A 122 -8.35 -12.79 4.42
N ILE A 123 -7.60 -11.69 4.41
CA ILE A 123 -6.76 -11.30 3.29
C ILE A 123 -5.41 -11.97 3.48
N GLU A 124 -5.22 -13.09 2.78
CA GLU A 124 -4.02 -13.90 2.85
C GLU A 124 -2.91 -13.23 2.02
N ASN A 125 -1.74 -13.03 2.63
CA ASN A 125 -0.59 -12.39 2.01
C ASN A 125 0.61 -13.35 2.01
N ASP A 126 1.11 -13.71 0.83
CA ASP A 126 2.25 -14.64 0.69
C ASP A 126 3.63 -14.03 1.03
N LYS A 127 3.69 -12.76 1.44
CA LYS A 127 4.91 -12.03 1.82
C LYS A 127 4.82 -11.31 3.17
N GLY A 128 3.72 -11.44 3.92
CA GLY A 128 3.51 -10.69 5.15
C GLY A 128 2.60 -11.42 6.13
N THR A 129 2.04 -10.67 7.09
CA THR A 129 0.98 -11.16 7.97
C THR A 129 -0.38 -10.97 7.30
N ASP A 130 -1.26 -11.94 7.49
CA ASP A 130 -2.63 -11.86 7.01
C ASP A 130 -3.41 -10.78 7.76
N ALA A 131 -4.35 -10.15 7.06
CA ALA A 131 -5.30 -9.23 7.67
C ALA A 131 -6.65 -9.92 7.82
N ASP A 132 -7.22 -9.91 9.03
CA ASP A 132 -8.55 -10.41 9.29
C ASP A 132 -9.56 -9.25 9.33
N ILE A 133 -10.58 -9.33 8.48
CA ILE A 133 -11.71 -8.39 8.45
C ILE A 133 -12.94 -9.13 8.97
N PHE A 134 -13.33 -8.86 10.21
CA PHE A 134 -14.47 -9.50 10.85
C PHE A 134 -15.80 -8.97 10.31
N TYR A 135 -16.76 -9.88 10.14
CA TYR A 135 -18.12 -9.48 9.81
C TYR A 135 -18.82 -8.88 11.02
N TRP A 136 -19.67 -7.90 10.77
CA TRP A 136 -20.51 -7.35 11.82
C TRP A 136 -21.50 -8.42 12.31
N ASN A 137 -21.60 -8.59 13.62
CA ASN A 137 -22.61 -9.45 14.25
C ASN A 137 -23.17 -8.79 15.52
N GLU A 138 -24.08 -9.47 16.21
CA GLU A 138 -24.73 -8.93 17.43
C GLU A 138 -23.76 -8.69 18.60
N LEU A 139 -22.59 -9.34 18.59
CA LEU A 139 -21.60 -9.33 19.67
C LEU A 139 -20.37 -8.47 19.34
N GLU A 140 -20.06 -8.27 18.07
CA GLU A 140 -18.82 -7.65 17.59
C GLU A 140 -19.08 -6.63 16.49
N ALA A 141 -18.43 -5.47 16.60
CA ALA A 141 -18.39 -4.48 15.52
C ALA A 141 -17.52 -5.01 14.37
N GLY A 142 -18.02 -4.91 13.14
CA GLY A 142 -17.33 -5.43 11.96
C GLY A 142 -17.82 -4.78 10.67
N VAL A 143 -17.46 -5.38 9.53
CA VAL A 143 -17.87 -4.91 8.20
C VAL A 143 -19.07 -5.74 7.72
N PHE A 144 -20.06 -5.09 7.12
CA PHE A 144 -21.15 -5.83 6.46
C PHE A 144 -20.61 -6.55 5.22
N GLY A 145 -20.78 -7.87 5.17
CA GLY A 145 -20.40 -8.70 4.03
C GLY A 145 -21.57 -9.56 3.58
N GLY A 146 -22.37 -9.07 2.65
CA GLY A 146 -23.53 -9.80 2.14
C GLY A 146 -24.03 -9.22 0.82
N GLU A 147 -24.90 -9.96 0.13
CA GLU A 147 -25.58 -9.43 -1.04
C GLU A 147 -26.60 -8.39 -0.61
N VAL A 148 -26.71 -7.31 -1.37
CA VAL A 148 -27.71 -6.26 -1.13
C VAL A 148 -28.87 -6.45 -2.09
N THR A 149 -30.10 -6.47 -1.57
CA THR A 149 -31.31 -6.39 -2.39
C THR A 149 -31.89 -4.98 -2.32
N GLN A 150 -32.31 -4.45 -3.48
CA GLN A 150 -32.96 -3.14 -3.57
C GLN A 150 -34.43 -3.15 -3.13
N GLN A 151 -34.97 -4.33 -2.83
CA GLN A 151 -36.35 -4.50 -2.37
C GLN A 151 -36.36 -5.12 -0.99
N MET A 152 -36.76 -4.32 0.00
CA MET A 152 -37.02 -4.77 1.36
C MET A 152 -38.32 -5.61 1.38
N PRO A 153 -38.35 -6.75 2.09
CA PRO A 153 -39.58 -7.49 2.36
C PRO A 153 -40.60 -6.61 3.07
N ASN A 154 -41.90 -6.87 2.86
CA ASN A 154 -42.92 -6.14 3.59
C ASN A 154 -42.82 -6.47 5.08
N ALA A 155 -43.19 -5.50 5.94
CA ALA A 155 -43.18 -5.71 7.38
C ALA A 155 -44.02 -6.94 7.77
N GLY A 156 -43.39 -7.92 8.42
CA GLY A 156 -44.02 -9.16 8.86
C GLY A 156 -43.95 -10.34 7.87
N GLU A 157 -43.31 -10.18 6.71
CA GLU A 157 -43.05 -11.31 5.80
C GLU A 157 -41.95 -12.23 6.33
N VAL A 158 -42.19 -13.53 6.24
CA VAL A 158 -41.19 -14.55 6.58
C VAL A 158 -40.17 -14.61 5.44
N VAL A 159 -38.92 -14.30 5.74
CA VAL A 159 -37.82 -14.37 4.78
C VAL A 159 -37.05 -15.67 4.98
N ALA A 160 -36.89 -16.46 3.92
CA ALA A 160 -36.18 -17.74 3.96
C ALA A 160 -34.65 -17.60 3.74
N LYS A 161 -34.06 -16.43 4.00
CA LYS A 161 -32.66 -16.14 3.63
C LYS A 161 -31.71 -16.22 4.83
N PRO A 162 -30.42 -16.55 4.61
CA PRO A 162 -29.42 -16.66 5.68
C PRO A 162 -29.27 -15.36 6.48
N GLU A 163 -28.73 -15.45 7.69
CA GLU A 163 -28.67 -14.38 8.71
C GLU A 163 -27.88 -13.11 8.28
N ASP A 164 -27.24 -13.09 7.11
CA ASP A 164 -26.23 -12.10 6.71
C ASP A 164 -26.70 -11.04 5.68
N PHE A 165 -27.98 -10.68 5.66
CA PHE A 165 -28.52 -9.68 4.71
C PHE A 165 -28.87 -8.33 5.37
N ALA A 166 -28.44 -7.24 4.75
CA ALA A 166 -28.89 -5.88 5.06
C ALA A 166 -29.86 -5.36 3.99
N TYR A 167 -30.99 -4.80 4.44
CA TYR A 167 -31.93 -4.10 3.60
C TYR A 167 -31.69 -2.59 3.72
N PHE A 168 -31.47 -1.92 2.60
CA PHE A 168 -31.34 -0.46 2.57
C PHE A 168 -32.70 0.17 2.24
N GLN A 169 -32.98 1.32 2.86
CA GLN A 169 -34.13 2.17 2.59
C GLN A 169 -33.75 3.31 1.65
#